data_AF-A0A6N2S9N7-F1
#
_entry.id   AF-A0A6N2S9N7-F1
#
_cell.length_a   1.000
_cell.length_b   1.000
_cell.length_c   1.000
_cell.angle_alpha   90.00
_cell.angle_beta   90.00
_cell.angle_gamma   90.00
#
_symmetry.space_group_name_H-M   'P 1'
#
loop_
_entity.id
_entity.type
_entity.pdbx_description
1 polymer ?
#
loop_
_entity_poly.entity_id
_entity_poly.type
_entity_poly.pdbx_seq_one_letter_code
_entity_poly.pdbx_strand_id
1 'polypeptide(L)'
;MKTNLTLAQPGNVYALGDFCAIVHLYVIGVSHSKIGFMKDFFDQVLVPDHSFEEMAKRRPRSGNKIGKHMMQAGPWTGINETDLVKFFNGSRKLPSWKAKDFYRCLDILMDELKHEIQPEVKTTQERLDNLAAAARISAEQTELLAMRNHYLAALDEKDQDHPDFEKYKPRNWFHEDFYYSMRSKLQDILYLIHMPNAGKADFDRQTFDITIDGYSKAAEQGKGYCALLNTVLLLAFHDYLNRRSSHALQWLLIDTPLLGFDEGVHAISTSMRAGLFDALKGQAKDQQIIILENTDHIDELDFDSNVNLIRFTKNRHQGRYGYLNDVYDITETTPLR
;
A
#
# COMPACT_ATOMS: atom_id res chain seq x y z
N MET A 1 27.07 0.30 -20.27
CA MET A 1 28.31 0.65 -20.99
C MET A 1 28.78 2.00 -20.47
N LYS A 2 29.84 2.05 -19.65
CA LYS A 2 30.41 3.31 -19.14
C LYS A 2 31.43 3.83 -20.16
N THR A 3 31.10 4.86 -20.93
CA THR A 3 32.05 5.58 -21.76
C THR A 3 32.84 6.55 -20.88
N ASN A 4 34.12 6.24 -20.63
CA ASN A 4 35.07 7.16 -20.03
C ASN A 4 35.34 8.31 -21.01
N LEU A 5 34.65 9.44 -20.85
CA LEU A 5 35.10 10.70 -21.42
C LEU A 5 36.23 11.25 -20.53
N THR A 6 37.47 10.96 -20.92
CA THR A 6 38.63 11.73 -20.46
C THR A 6 38.50 13.15 -21.01
N LEU A 7 38.01 14.08 -20.17
CA LEU A 7 38.09 15.51 -20.43
C LEU A 7 39.58 15.90 -20.44
N ALA A 8 40.13 16.16 -21.62
CA ALA A 8 41.48 16.71 -21.77
C ALA A 8 41.57 18.07 -21.05
N GLN A 9 42.71 18.36 -20.43
CA GLN A 9 42.91 19.64 -19.76
C GLN A 9 42.77 20.82 -20.74
N PRO A 10 42.14 21.94 -20.34
CA PRO A 10 41.85 23.04 -21.24
C PRO A 10 43.13 23.81 -21.56
N GLY A 11 43.76 23.47 -22.69
CA GLY A 11 44.45 24.51 -23.48
C GLY A 11 43.44 25.59 -23.85
N ASN A 12 43.87 26.80 -24.23
CA ASN A 12 42.99 27.92 -24.62
C ASN A 12 42.00 27.56 -25.76
N VAL A 13 40.94 26.83 -25.42
CA VAL A 13 39.94 26.27 -26.32
C VAL A 13 38.60 26.79 -25.82
N TYR A 14 37.88 27.47 -26.71
CA TYR A 14 36.53 27.96 -26.40
C TYR A 14 35.59 26.78 -26.23
N ALA A 15 34.69 26.86 -25.24
CA ALA A 15 33.73 25.80 -24.87
C ALA A 15 32.89 25.24 -26.03
N LEU A 16 32.71 26.02 -27.11
CA LEU A 16 32.06 25.54 -28.33
C LEU A 16 32.81 24.36 -28.96
N GLY A 17 34.15 24.34 -28.88
CA GLY A 17 34.95 23.26 -29.45
C GLY A 17 34.68 21.92 -28.76
N ASP A 18 34.63 21.92 -27.44
CA ASP A 18 34.29 20.73 -26.65
C ASP A 18 32.86 20.26 -26.93
N PHE A 19 31.92 21.21 -27.02
CA PHE A 19 30.54 20.93 -27.42
C PHE A 19 30.47 20.26 -28.80
N CYS A 20 31.14 20.85 -29.81
CA CYS A 20 31.15 20.29 -31.16
C CYS A 20 31.79 18.91 -31.20
N ALA A 21 32.88 18.68 -30.46
CA ALA A 21 33.54 17.37 -30.40
C ALA A 21 32.63 16.28 -29.83
N ILE A 22 31.79 16.61 -28.85
CA ILE A 22 30.83 15.68 -28.26
C ILE A 22 29.66 15.45 -29.23
N VAL A 23 29.01 16.53 -29.66
CA VAL A 23 27.74 16.49 -30.41
C VAL A 23 27.92 15.91 -31.82
N HIS A 24 29.06 16.15 -32.46
CA HIS A 24 29.38 15.63 -33.79
C HIS A 24 29.28 14.10 -33.92
N LEU A 25 29.40 13.36 -32.80
CA LEU A 25 29.31 11.91 -32.79
C LEU A 25 27.87 11.38 -32.77
N TYR A 26 26.90 12.21 -32.36
CA TYR A 26 25.55 11.76 -32.03
C TYR A 26 24.46 12.41 -32.89
N VAL A 27 24.75 13.52 -33.57
CA VAL A 27 23.77 14.18 -34.45
C VAL A 27 23.65 13.41 -35.76
N ILE A 28 22.45 12.93 -36.04
CA ILE A 28 22.10 12.21 -37.27
C ILE A 28 21.67 13.23 -38.33
N GLY A 29 22.05 13.01 -39.60
CA GLY A 29 21.63 13.85 -40.73
C GLY A 29 22.54 15.04 -41.05
N VAL A 30 23.68 15.17 -40.37
CA VAL A 30 24.71 16.19 -40.63
C VAL A 30 26.01 15.57 -41.14
N SER A 31 26.81 16.32 -41.89
CA SER A 31 28.10 15.85 -42.41
C SER A 31 29.09 15.49 -41.28
N HIS A 32 29.81 14.38 -41.44
CA HIS A 32 30.92 13.97 -40.57
C HIS A 32 32.25 14.73 -40.78
N SER A 33 32.34 15.61 -41.79
CA SER A 33 33.45 16.54 -41.91
C SER A 33 33.26 17.72 -40.96
N LYS A 34 34.31 18.21 -40.30
CA LYS A 34 34.23 19.37 -39.39
C LYS A 34 33.60 20.60 -40.05
N ILE A 35 33.94 20.84 -41.31
CA ILE A 35 33.40 21.96 -42.11
C ILE A 35 31.91 21.74 -42.38
N GLY A 36 31.54 20.56 -42.87
CA GLY A 36 30.14 20.25 -43.18
C GLY A 36 29.27 20.21 -41.93
N PHE A 37 29.74 19.65 -40.81
CA PHE A 37 29.05 19.70 -39.53
C PHE A 37 28.75 21.13 -39.10
N MET A 38 29.73 22.03 -39.15
CA MET A 38 29.52 23.43 -38.78
C MET A 38 28.51 24.14 -39.70
N LYS A 39 28.41 23.74 -40.97
CA LYS A 39 27.39 24.24 -41.88
C LYS A 39 26.03 23.63 -41.52
N ASP A 40 25.90 22.31 -41.60
CA ASP A 40 24.65 21.59 -41.42
C ASP A 40 24.04 21.78 -40.04
N PHE A 41 24.84 21.76 -38.96
CA PHE A 41 24.36 21.98 -37.60
C PHE A 41 23.78 23.39 -37.41
N PHE A 42 24.46 24.42 -37.92
CA PHE A 42 23.99 25.81 -37.79
C PHE A 42 22.91 26.20 -38.80
N ASP A 43 22.79 25.45 -39.88
CA ASP A 43 21.84 25.74 -40.96
C ASP A 43 20.56 24.89 -40.85
N GLN A 44 20.62 23.70 -40.23
CA GLN A 44 19.51 22.73 -40.16
C GLN A 44 19.06 22.42 -38.72
N VAL A 45 19.98 22.39 -37.74
CA VAL A 45 19.66 21.97 -36.35
C VAL A 45 19.34 23.17 -35.46
N LEU A 46 20.04 24.29 -35.64
CA LEU A 46 19.81 25.51 -34.87
C LEU A 46 18.72 26.43 -35.44
N VAL A 47 18.14 26.09 -36.59
CA VAL A 47 17.07 26.88 -37.23
C VAL A 47 15.97 25.97 -37.75
N PRO A 48 15.12 25.42 -36.86
CA PRO A 48 13.86 24.82 -37.27
C PRO A 48 12.82 25.95 -37.38
N ASP A 49 12.33 26.16 -38.60
CA ASP A 49 11.21 27.04 -38.99
C ASP A 49 11.39 28.58 -38.99
N HIS A 50 11.24 29.13 -40.21
CA HIS A 50 10.82 30.50 -40.56
C HIS A 50 11.55 31.71 -39.94
N SER A 51 12.85 31.88 -40.13
CA SER A 51 13.45 33.24 -40.04
C SER A 51 14.75 33.48 -40.82
N PHE A 52 14.97 32.83 -41.97
CA PHE A 52 16.15 33.11 -42.79
C PHE A 52 16.26 34.61 -43.18
N GLU A 53 15.13 35.24 -43.50
CA GLU A 53 15.12 36.66 -43.87
C GLU A 53 15.34 37.61 -42.70
N GLU A 54 14.78 37.33 -41.53
CA GLU A 54 14.85 38.25 -40.39
C GLU A 54 16.26 38.29 -39.75
N MET A 55 16.94 37.15 -39.67
CA MET A 55 18.32 37.09 -39.16
C MET A 55 19.33 37.67 -40.15
N ALA A 56 19.13 37.47 -41.47
CA ALA A 56 19.97 38.08 -42.50
C ALA A 56 19.84 39.61 -42.54
N LYS A 57 18.65 40.16 -42.24
CA LYS A 57 18.38 41.61 -42.17
C LYS A 57 19.07 42.31 -40.98
N ARG A 58 19.46 41.59 -39.92
CA ARG A 58 20.05 42.14 -38.67
C ARG A 58 21.58 42.13 -38.62
N ARG A 59 22.26 41.76 -39.71
CA ARG A 59 23.74 41.85 -39.80
C ARG A 59 24.19 43.30 -39.69
N PRO A 60 25.32 43.61 -39.04
CA PRO A 60 25.91 44.94 -39.17
C PRO A 60 26.23 45.18 -40.65
N ARG A 61 25.71 46.27 -41.23
CA ARG A 61 26.12 46.73 -42.56
C ARG A 61 27.60 47.14 -42.49
N SER A 62 28.54 46.20 -42.65
CA SER A 62 29.92 46.57 -42.94
C SER A 62 30.06 46.67 -44.45
N GLY A 63 30.16 47.88 -44.97
CA GLY A 63 30.49 48.18 -46.37
C GLY A 63 31.91 47.80 -46.78
N ASN A 64 32.46 46.70 -46.24
CA ASN A 64 33.76 46.18 -46.62
C ASN A 64 33.59 45.11 -47.68
N LYS A 65 34.35 45.21 -48.78
CA LYS A 65 34.39 44.21 -49.85
C LYS A 65 34.71 42.84 -49.24
N ILE A 66 33.83 41.87 -49.44
CA ILE A 66 34.06 40.47 -49.05
C ILE A 66 35.26 39.96 -49.88
N GLY A 67 36.27 39.40 -49.21
CA GLY A 67 37.45 38.85 -49.89
C GLY A 67 37.08 37.66 -50.79
N LYS A 68 37.83 37.46 -51.89
CA LYS A 68 37.55 36.40 -52.88
C LYS A 68 37.48 34.98 -52.31
N HIS A 69 38.13 34.73 -51.16
CA HIS A 69 38.19 33.42 -50.51
C HIS A 69 37.16 33.23 -49.38
N MET A 70 36.33 34.23 -49.11
CA MET A 70 35.30 34.17 -48.08
C MET A 70 33.97 33.68 -48.68
N MET A 71 33.15 33.01 -47.86
CA MET A 71 31.83 32.55 -48.28
C MET A 71 30.95 33.74 -48.69
N GLN A 72 30.35 33.67 -49.88
CA GLN A 72 29.65 34.81 -50.49
C GLN A 72 28.14 34.85 -50.17
N ALA A 73 27.57 33.74 -49.71
CA ALA A 73 26.14 33.61 -49.40
C ALA A 73 25.91 32.69 -48.19
N GLY A 74 24.68 32.67 -47.66
CA GLY A 74 24.26 31.79 -46.57
C GLY A 74 24.60 32.29 -45.14
N PRO A 75 24.32 31.48 -44.11
CA PRO A 75 24.47 31.89 -42.70
C PRO A 75 25.92 32.10 -42.22
N TRP A 76 26.89 31.80 -43.09
CA TRP A 76 28.34 31.94 -42.85
C TRP A 76 29.00 32.95 -43.79
N THR A 77 28.22 33.81 -44.48
CA THR A 77 28.79 34.82 -45.38
C THR A 77 29.86 35.66 -44.69
N GLY A 78 30.98 35.89 -45.37
CA GLY A 78 32.11 36.66 -44.83
C GLY A 78 32.98 35.86 -43.86
N ILE A 79 32.91 34.54 -43.87
CA ILE A 79 33.80 33.64 -43.12
C ILE A 79 34.57 32.76 -44.12
N ASN A 80 35.84 32.46 -43.82
CA ASN A 80 36.61 31.49 -44.59
C ASN A 80 36.28 30.06 -44.14
N GLU A 81 36.26 29.10 -45.05
CA GLU A 81 35.99 27.70 -44.68
C GLU A 81 37.02 27.13 -43.69
N THR A 82 38.27 27.57 -43.77
CA THR A 82 39.32 27.20 -42.81
C THR A 82 39.04 27.72 -41.40
N ASP A 83 38.28 28.81 -41.25
CA ASP A 83 37.87 29.32 -39.94
C ASP A 83 36.75 28.48 -39.31
N LEU A 84 35.93 27.78 -40.11
CA LEU A 84 34.92 26.83 -39.60
C LEU A 84 35.58 25.68 -38.83
N VAL A 85 36.70 25.17 -39.34
CA VAL A 85 37.50 24.14 -38.64
C VAL A 85 38.07 24.69 -37.33
N LYS A 86 38.48 25.96 -37.31
CA LYS A 86 39.01 26.59 -36.10
C LYS A 86 37.93 26.80 -35.04
N PHE A 87 36.70 27.13 -35.45
CA PHE A 87 35.53 27.21 -34.56
C PHE A 87 35.17 25.84 -34.00
N PHE A 88 35.11 24.81 -34.86
CA PHE A 88 34.83 23.43 -34.46
C PHE A 88 35.84 22.91 -33.44
N ASN A 89 37.13 23.21 -33.63
CA ASN A 89 38.19 22.80 -32.70
C ASN A 89 38.28 23.71 -31.46
N GLY A 90 37.42 24.72 -31.33
CA GLY A 90 37.48 25.72 -30.26
C GLY A 90 38.76 26.58 -30.25
N SER A 91 39.60 26.51 -31.28
CA SER A 91 40.81 27.34 -31.42
C SER A 91 40.54 28.79 -31.83
N ARG A 92 39.28 29.12 -32.16
CA ARG A 92 38.82 30.48 -32.46
C ARG A 92 37.40 30.68 -31.95
N LYS A 93 37.09 31.86 -31.41
CA LYS A 93 35.74 32.22 -30.97
C LYS A 93 34.83 32.43 -32.18
N LEU A 94 33.56 32.04 -32.06
CA LEU A 94 32.54 32.45 -33.02
C LEU A 94 32.49 33.99 -33.13
N PRO A 95 32.22 34.52 -34.34
CA PRO A 95 31.86 35.92 -34.50
C PRO A 95 30.70 36.28 -33.57
N SER A 96 30.75 37.48 -32.98
CA SER A 96 29.80 37.90 -31.94
C SER A 96 28.33 37.76 -32.35
N TRP A 97 28.01 38.01 -33.62
CA TRP A 97 26.64 37.89 -34.13
C TRP A 97 26.19 36.42 -34.18
N LYS A 98 27.04 35.51 -34.66
CA LYS A 98 26.74 34.07 -34.73
C LYS A 98 26.65 33.44 -33.33
N ALA A 99 27.48 33.89 -32.40
CA ALA A 99 27.42 33.46 -31.00
C ALA A 99 26.08 33.87 -30.35
N LYS A 100 25.59 35.10 -30.62
CA LYS A 100 24.31 35.57 -30.08
C LYS A 100 23.12 34.74 -30.59
N ASP A 101 23.13 34.39 -31.88
CA ASP A 101 22.11 33.53 -32.46
C ASP A 101 22.16 32.12 -31.85
N PHE A 102 23.36 31.56 -31.68
CA PHE A 102 23.56 30.25 -31.05
C PHE A 102 23.00 30.17 -29.62
N TYR A 103 23.35 31.13 -28.76
CA TYR A 103 22.87 31.12 -27.37
C TYR A 103 21.36 31.29 -27.27
N ARG A 104 20.76 32.14 -28.12
CA ARG A 104 19.31 32.31 -28.15
C ARG A 104 18.58 31.02 -28.51
N CYS A 105 19.05 30.28 -29.51
CA CYS A 105 18.45 28.98 -29.86
C CYS A 105 18.63 27.96 -28.73
N LEU A 106 19.79 27.97 -28.07
CA LEU A 106 20.03 27.11 -26.91
C LEU A 106 19.09 27.41 -25.75
N ASP A 107 18.80 28.69 -25.48
CA ASP A 107 17.85 29.10 -24.45
C ASP A 107 16.42 28.62 -24.76
N ILE A 108 15.96 28.75 -26.01
CA ILE A 108 14.63 28.27 -26.45
C ILE A 108 14.52 26.75 -26.28
N LEU A 109 15.50 26.00 -26.78
CA LEU A 109 15.52 24.53 -26.67
C LEU A 109 15.60 24.07 -25.21
N MET A 110 16.33 24.79 -24.36
CA MET A 110 16.39 24.50 -22.93
C MET A 110 15.06 24.80 -22.23
N ASP A 111 14.31 25.79 -22.70
CA ASP A 111 13.00 26.14 -22.16
C ASP A 111 11.95 25.10 -22.54
N GLU A 112 11.90 24.70 -23.82
CA GLU A 112 11.04 23.60 -24.32
C GLU A 112 11.35 22.27 -23.59
N LEU A 113 12.63 21.95 -23.42
CA LEU A 113 13.03 20.74 -22.67
C LEU A 113 12.47 20.75 -21.23
N LYS A 114 12.52 21.90 -20.55
CA LYS A 114 12.10 22.03 -19.15
C LYS A 114 10.58 22.09 -18.99
N HIS A 115 9.91 22.83 -19.86
CA HIS A 115 8.50 23.17 -19.68
C HIS A 115 7.55 22.25 -20.45
N GLU A 116 8.03 21.56 -21.49
CA GLU A 116 7.20 20.66 -22.30
C GLU A 116 7.64 19.20 -22.13
N ILE A 117 8.91 18.88 -22.45
CA ILE A 117 9.35 17.47 -22.53
C ILE A 117 9.50 16.83 -21.14
N GLN A 118 10.16 17.49 -20.18
CA GLN A 118 10.33 16.94 -18.82
C GLN A 118 9.01 16.60 -18.10
N PRO A 119 7.98 17.47 -18.09
CA PRO A 119 6.71 17.12 -17.45
C PRO A 119 5.96 15.99 -18.18
N GLU A 120 6.05 15.89 -19.50
CA GLU A 120 5.46 14.77 -20.25
C GLU A 120 6.14 13.44 -19.92
N VAL A 121 7.47 13.41 -19.81
CA VAL A 121 8.22 12.22 -19.39
C VAL A 121 7.79 11.79 -17.99
N LYS A 122 7.69 12.74 -17.05
CA LYS A 122 7.25 12.47 -15.68
C LYS A 122 5.82 11.90 -15.65
N THR A 123 4.90 12.53 -16.39
CA THR A 123 3.51 12.09 -16.49
C THR A 123 3.40 10.67 -17.08
N THR A 124 4.21 10.38 -18.09
CA THR A 124 4.24 9.05 -18.73
C THR A 124 4.79 8.00 -17.77
N GLN A 125 5.80 8.33 -16.98
CA GLN A 125 6.34 7.43 -15.97
C GLN A 125 5.29 7.12 -14.87
N GLU A 126 4.59 8.14 -14.38
CA GLU A 126 3.50 7.95 -13.40
C GLU A 126 2.37 7.06 -13.96
N ARG A 127 2.02 7.19 -15.25
CA ARG A 127 1.04 6.32 -15.91
C ARG A 127 1.52 4.87 -16.00
N LEU A 128 2.80 4.64 -16.30
CA LEU A 128 3.40 3.30 -16.34
C LEU A 128 3.38 2.64 -14.96
N ASP A 129 3.74 3.37 -13.92
CA ASP A 129 3.74 2.86 -12.55
C ASP A 129 2.32 2.49 -12.09
N ASN A 130 1.32 3.31 -12.43
CA ASN A 130 -0.08 3.02 -12.16
C ASN A 130 -0.59 1.77 -12.89
N LEU A 131 -0.20 1.58 -14.16
CA LEU A 131 -0.56 0.38 -14.93
C LEU A 131 0.10 -0.88 -14.35
N ALA A 132 1.35 -0.79 -13.91
CA ALA A 132 2.04 -1.89 -13.26
C ALA A 132 1.36 -2.28 -11.93
N ALA A 133 0.93 -1.30 -11.13
CA ALA A 133 0.16 -1.53 -9.92
C ALA A 133 -1.19 -2.22 -10.21
N ALA A 134 -1.92 -1.76 -11.23
CA ALA A 134 -3.18 -2.37 -11.64
C ALA A 134 -3.00 -3.83 -12.11
N ALA A 135 -1.94 -4.11 -12.89
CA ALA A 135 -1.60 -5.46 -13.33
C ALA A 135 -1.28 -6.39 -12.14
N ARG A 136 -0.56 -5.88 -11.13
CA ARG A 136 -0.29 -6.63 -9.88
C ARG A 136 -1.57 -6.98 -9.13
N ILE A 137 -2.48 -6.03 -8.94
CA ILE A 137 -3.78 -6.27 -8.29
C ILE A 137 -4.59 -7.33 -9.06
N SER A 138 -4.58 -7.26 -10.40
CA SER A 138 -5.28 -8.25 -11.24
C SER A 138 -4.68 -9.66 -11.12
N ALA A 139 -3.35 -9.78 -11.00
CA ALA A 139 -2.68 -11.05 -10.75
C ALA A 139 -3.05 -11.63 -9.37
N GLU A 140 -3.01 -10.80 -8.32
CA GLU A 140 -3.42 -11.19 -6.96
C GLU A 140 -4.89 -11.64 -6.91
N GLN A 141 -5.79 -10.94 -7.61
CA GLN A 141 -7.20 -11.36 -7.74
C GLN A 141 -7.35 -12.72 -8.42
N THR A 142 -6.55 -12.99 -9.45
CA THR A 142 -6.57 -14.26 -10.18
C THR A 142 -6.13 -15.42 -9.28
N GLU A 143 -5.08 -15.20 -8.47
CA GLU A 143 -4.62 -16.19 -7.48
C GLU A 143 -5.68 -16.47 -6.42
N LEU A 144 -6.33 -15.44 -5.88
CA LEU A 144 -7.42 -15.59 -4.92
C LEU A 144 -8.61 -16.37 -5.50
N LEU A 145 -8.97 -16.10 -6.76
CA LEU A 145 -10.02 -16.84 -7.46
C LEU A 145 -9.64 -18.31 -7.69
N ALA A 146 -8.37 -18.58 -8.02
CA ALA A 146 -7.87 -19.95 -8.15
C ALA A 146 -7.92 -20.69 -6.81
N MET A 147 -7.48 -20.06 -5.71
CA MET A 147 -7.60 -20.62 -4.36
C MET A 147 -9.05 -20.90 -3.99
N ARG A 148 -9.95 -19.94 -4.21
CA ARG A 148 -11.39 -20.11 -3.95
C ARG A 148 -11.93 -21.33 -4.69
N ASN A 149 -11.64 -21.45 -5.98
CA ASN A 149 -12.14 -22.56 -6.80
C ASN A 149 -11.53 -23.90 -6.35
N HIS A 150 -10.26 -23.93 -5.95
CA HIS A 150 -9.63 -25.13 -5.38
C HIS A 150 -10.32 -25.57 -4.09
N TYR A 151 -10.62 -24.63 -3.17
CA TYR A 151 -11.36 -24.95 -1.96
C TYR A 151 -12.79 -25.44 -2.24
N LEU A 152 -13.49 -24.82 -3.19
CA LEU A 152 -14.82 -25.27 -3.60
C LEU A 152 -14.77 -26.69 -4.18
N ALA A 153 -13.82 -26.98 -5.07
CA ALA A 153 -13.64 -28.33 -5.62
C ALA A 153 -13.33 -29.37 -4.54
N ALA A 154 -12.49 -29.03 -3.55
CA ALA A 154 -12.18 -29.90 -2.42
C ALA A 154 -13.37 -30.13 -1.47
N LEU A 155 -14.32 -29.20 -1.41
CA LEU A 155 -15.59 -29.38 -0.70
C LEU A 155 -16.54 -30.28 -1.51
N ASP A 156 -16.67 -30.04 -2.82
CA ASP A 156 -17.53 -30.83 -3.71
C ASP A 156 -17.06 -32.30 -3.86
N GLU A 157 -15.74 -32.54 -3.96
CA GLU A 157 -15.18 -33.90 -4.01
C GLU A 157 -15.47 -34.71 -2.74
N LYS A 158 -15.56 -34.05 -1.57
CA LYS A 158 -15.91 -34.70 -0.30
C LYS A 158 -17.40 -35.00 -0.15
N ASP A 159 -18.26 -34.35 -0.93
CA ASP A 159 -19.70 -34.61 -0.97
C ASP A 159 -20.08 -35.73 -1.96
N GLN A 160 -19.18 -36.15 -2.87
CA GLN A 160 -19.47 -37.20 -3.86
C GLN A 160 -19.17 -38.63 -3.39
N ASP A 161 -18.23 -38.81 -2.45
CA ASP A 161 -18.03 -40.07 -1.75
C ASP A 161 -18.76 -40.04 -0.40
N HIS A 162 -20.05 -40.38 -0.42
CA HIS A 162 -20.75 -40.81 0.79
C HIS A 162 -20.77 -42.34 0.83
N PRO A 163 -19.73 -43.01 1.39
CA PRO A 163 -19.99 -44.28 2.07
C PRO A 163 -21.14 -44.03 3.03
N ASP A 164 -22.05 -44.99 3.17
CA ASP A 164 -23.12 -44.96 4.18
C ASP A 164 -22.50 -45.09 5.58
N PHE A 165 -21.76 -44.05 5.99
CA PHE A 165 -21.40 -43.84 7.37
C PHE A 165 -22.72 -43.53 8.07
N GLU A 166 -23.14 -44.40 8.99
CA GLU A 166 -24.23 -44.11 9.91
C GLU A 166 -24.15 -42.63 10.31
N LYS A 167 -25.23 -41.88 10.04
CA LYS A 167 -25.33 -40.43 10.28
C LYS A 167 -24.51 -40.02 11.49
N TYR A 168 -23.40 -39.31 11.28
CA TYR A 168 -22.46 -38.94 12.34
C TYR A 168 -23.20 -38.33 13.53
N LYS A 169 -23.01 -38.92 14.73
CA LYS A 169 -23.62 -38.49 15.99
C LYS A 169 -22.50 -37.95 16.91
N PRO A 170 -22.18 -36.64 16.88
CA PRO A 170 -21.08 -36.06 17.65
C PRO A 170 -21.12 -36.41 19.14
N ARG A 171 -22.33 -36.50 19.71
CA ARG A 171 -22.55 -36.80 21.13
C ARG A 171 -21.97 -38.16 21.56
N ASN A 172 -21.85 -39.12 20.64
CA ASN A 172 -21.33 -40.45 20.92
C ASN A 172 -19.80 -40.50 21.03
N TRP A 173 -19.11 -39.41 20.66
CA TRP A 173 -17.65 -39.35 20.62
C TRP A 173 -17.03 -38.60 21.80
N PHE A 174 -17.85 -38.02 22.68
CA PHE A 174 -17.36 -37.43 23.91
C PHE A 174 -16.97 -38.51 24.91
N HIS A 175 -15.88 -38.28 25.65
CA HIS A 175 -15.46 -39.14 26.75
C HIS A 175 -16.51 -39.16 27.87
N GLU A 176 -16.46 -40.21 28.69
CA GLU A 176 -17.42 -40.44 29.79
C GLU A 176 -17.49 -39.27 30.79
N ASP A 177 -16.40 -38.52 30.95
CA ASP A 177 -16.30 -37.38 31.87
C ASP A 177 -16.86 -36.08 31.30
N PHE A 178 -17.26 -36.03 30.02
CA PHE A 178 -17.65 -34.79 29.34
C PHE A 178 -18.69 -33.97 30.12
N TYR A 179 -19.79 -34.59 30.52
CA TYR A 179 -20.85 -33.90 31.23
C TYR A 179 -20.42 -33.36 32.60
N TYR A 180 -19.56 -34.11 33.30
CA TYR A 180 -18.99 -33.67 34.57
C TYR A 180 -18.02 -32.51 34.37
N SER A 181 -17.12 -32.62 33.40
CA SER A 181 -16.13 -31.60 33.05
C SER A 181 -16.80 -30.30 32.58
N MET A 182 -17.86 -30.40 31.76
CA MET A 182 -18.68 -29.25 31.37
C MET A 182 -19.34 -28.60 32.58
N ARG A 183 -20.07 -29.35 33.40
CA ARG A 183 -20.73 -28.82 34.62
C ARG A 183 -19.73 -28.12 35.54
N SER A 184 -18.62 -28.80 35.86
CA SER A 184 -17.60 -28.25 36.76
C SER A 184 -17.05 -26.93 36.21
N LYS A 185 -16.66 -26.91 34.93
CA LYS A 185 -16.08 -25.72 34.32
C LYS A 185 -17.08 -24.57 34.19
N LEU A 186 -18.34 -24.86 33.86
CA LEU A 186 -19.41 -23.87 33.88
C LEU A 186 -19.53 -23.23 35.27
N GLN A 187 -19.65 -24.05 36.32
CA GLN A 187 -19.77 -23.56 37.70
C GLN A 187 -18.55 -22.73 38.11
N ASP A 188 -17.33 -23.18 37.79
CA ASP A 188 -16.09 -22.46 38.07
C ASP A 188 -16.09 -21.06 37.43
N ILE A 189 -16.46 -20.97 36.15
CA ILE A 189 -16.57 -19.69 35.45
C ILE A 189 -17.68 -18.83 36.08
N LEU A 190 -18.84 -19.42 36.38
CA LEU A 190 -19.96 -18.69 36.97
C LEU A 190 -19.63 -18.13 38.36
N TYR A 191 -18.88 -18.86 39.18
CA TYR A 191 -18.36 -18.37 40.45
C TYR A 191 -17.37 -17.22 40.26
N LEU A 192 -16.46 -17.36 39.29
CA LEU A 192 -15.46 -16.34 38.97
C LEU A 192 -16.11 -15.04 38.50
N ILE A 193 -17.19 -15.13 37.71
CA ILE A 193 -17.93 -13.95 37.28
C ILE A 193 -18.94 -13.46 38.31
N HIS A 194 -18.99 -13.99 39.53
CA HIS A 194 -19.95 -13.58 40.56
C HIS A 194 -21.44 -13.76 40.19
N MET A 195 -21.76 -14.73 39.32
CA MET A 195 -23.15 -14.99 38.97
C MET A 195 -23.92 -15.54 40.18
N PRO A 196 -25.10 -14.98 40.52
CA PRO A 196 -25.97 -15.57 41.52
C PRO A 196 -26.35 -17.01 41.15
N ASN A 197 -26.47 -17.88 42.14
CA ASN A 197 -26.84 -19.29 41.95
C ASN A 197 -25.85 -20.09 41.07
N ALA A 198 -24.58 -19.67 40.95
CA ALA A 198 -23.55 -20.41 40.20
C ALA A 198 -23.50 -21.92 40.54
N GLY A 199 -23.58 -22.26 41.84
CA GLY A 199 -23.58 -23.67 42.28
C GLY A 199 -24.82 -24.49 41.90
N LYS A 200 -25.89 -23.83 41.43
CA LYS A 200 -27.11 -24.47 40.90
C LYS A 200 -27.10 -24.59 39.38
N ALA A 201 -26.02 -24.17 38.72
CA ALA A 201 -25.88 -24.35 37.29
C ALA A 201 -25.59 -25.81 36.94
N ASP A 202 -26.15 -26.28 35.83
CA ASP A 202 -25.89 -27.61 35.29
C ASP A 202 -25.74 -27.55 33.76
N PHE A 203 -25.13 -28.59 33.18
CA PHE A 203 -25.09 -28.82 31.75
C PHE A 203 -26.09 -29.92 31.39
N ASP A 204 -27.20 -29.53 30.77
CA ASP A 204 -28.30 -30.41 30.46
C ASP A 204 -27.97 -31.35 29.28
N ARG A 205 -28.17 -32.65 29.50
CA ARG A 205 -27.77 -33.68 28.52
C ARG A 205 -28.66 -33.73 27.29
N GLN A 206 -29.91 -33.30 27.42
CA GLN A 206 -30.91 -33.42 26.35
C GLN A 206 -30.76 -32.25 25.38
N THR A 207 -30.81 -31.04 25.92
CA THR A 207 -30.71 -29.76 25.22
C THR A 207 -29.27 -29.42 24.85
N PHE A 208 -28.28 -29.98 25.55
CA PHE A 208 -26.85 -29.71 25.34
C PHE A 208 -26.50 -28.24 25.63
N ASP A 209 -27.11 -27.72 26.69
CA ASP A 209 -27.08 -26.32 27.06
C ASP A 209 -26.99 -26.16 28.59
N ILE A 210 -26.68 -24.95 29.04
CA ILE A 210 -26.67 -24.59 30.46
C ILE A 210 -28.09 -24.39 30.99
N THR A 211 -28.33 -24.92 32.19
CA THR A 211 -29.51 -24.65 33.01
C THR A 211 -29.10 -24.02 34.33
N ILE A 212 -29.96 -23.18 34.89
CA ILE A 212 -29.78 -22.56 36.21
C ILE A 212 -30.96 -22.98 37.07
N ASP A 213 -30.70 -23.66 38.18
CA ASP A 213 -31.74 -24.18 39.08
C ASP A 213 -32.76 -25.10 38.37
N GLY A 214 -32.30 -25.83 37.34
CA GLY A 214 -33.14 -26.72 36.53
C GLY A 214 -33.91 -26.05 35.40
N TYR A 215 -33.87 -24.71 35.29
CA TYR A 215 -34.53 -23.98 34.22
C TYR A 215 -33.58 -23.66 33.07
N SER A 216 -34.11 -23.68 31.84
CA SER A 216 -33.33 -23.24 30.68
C SER A 216 -33.07 -21.74 30.74
N LYS A 217 -31.90 -21.30 30.27
CA LYS A 217 -31.56 -19.87 30.23
C LYS A 217 -32.60 -19.04 29.48
N ALA A 218 -33.19 -19.57 28.40
CA ALA A 218 -34.20 -18.86 27.62
C ALA A 218 -35.55 -18.67 28.34
N ALA A 219 -35.87 -19.54 29.31
CA ALA A 219 -37.13 -19.46 30.05
C ALA A 219 -37.09 -18.40 31.17
N GLU A 220 -35.94 -18.26 31.84
CA GLU A 220 -35.81 -17.44 33.05
C GLU A 220 -35.00 -16.16 32.84
N GLN A 221 -34.21 -16.07 31.77
CA GLN A 221 -33.24 -14.99 31.58
C GLN A 221 -33.60 -14.08 30.40
N GLY A 222 -33.33 -12.79 30.56
CA GLY A 222 -33.37 -11.84 29.45
C GLY A 222 -32.32 -12.18 28.38
N LYS A 223 -32.51 -11.63 27.17
CA LYS A 223 -31.59 -11.86 26.03
C LYS A 223 -30.12 -11.54 26.36
N GLY A 224 -29.88 -10.51 27.18
CA GLY A 224 -28.54 -10.14 27.65
C GLY A 224 -27.86 -11.22 28.48
N TYR A 225 -28.55 -11.74 29.49
CA TYR A 225 -28.04 -12.86 30.30
C TYR A 225 -27.89 -14.13 29.47
N CYS A 226 -28.72 -14.35 28.45
CA CYS A 226 -28.51 -15.45 27.50
C CYS A 226 -27.19 -15.30 26.73
N ALA A 227 -26.81 -14.10 26.30
CA ALA A 227 -25.53 -13.84 25.61
C ALA A 227 -24.33 -14.11 26.54
N LEU A 228 -24.39 -13.64 27.78
CA LEU A 228 -23.39 -13.94 28.81
C LEU A 228 -23.23 -15.46 29.02
N LEU A 229 -24.35 -16.17 29.23
CA LEU A 229 -24.36 -17.61 29.45
C LEU A 229 -23.90 -18.41 28.23
N ASN A 230 -24.17 -17.95 27.01
CA ASN A 230 -23.62 -18.53 25.78
C ASN A 230 -22.09 -18.44 25.77
N THR A 231 -21.55 -17.29 26.17
CA THR A 231 -20.10 -17.08 26.27
C THR A 231 -19.48 -18.03 27.29
N VAL A 232 -20.08 -18.15 28.48
CA VAL A 232 -19.62 -19.09 29.52
C VAL A 232 -19.64 -20.53 29.01
N LEU A 233 -20.71 -20.93 28.32
CA LEU A 233 -20.81 -22.27 27.73
C LEU A 233 -19.71 -22.53 26.70
N LEU A 234 -19.45 -21.55 25.82
CA LEU A 234 -18.41 -21.66 24.80
C LEU A 234 -17.02 -21.78 25.44
N LEU A 235 -16.74 -21.04 26.50
CA LEU A 235 -15.48 -21.13 27.23
C LEU A 235 -15.30 -22.51 27.88
N ALA A 236 -16.34 -23.04 28.53
CA ALA A 236 -16.28 -24.37 29.12
C ALA A 236 -16.05 -25.47 28.07
N PHE A 237 -16.72 -25.35 26.92
CA PHE A 237 -16.57 -26.30 25.82
C PHE A 237 -15.19 -26.23 25.18
N HIS A 238 -14.68 -25.03 24.95
CA HIS A 238 -13.33 -24.79 24.45
C HIS A 238 -12.27 -25.40 25.40
N ASP A 239 -12.36 -25.09 26.70
CA ASP A 239 -11.48 -25.66 27.74
C ASP A 239 -11.54 -27.19 27.82
N TYR A 240 -12.72 -27.79 27.61
CA TYR A 240 -12.85 -29.25 27.52
C TYR A 240 -12.14 -29.81 26.28
N LEU A 241 -12.43 -29.26 25.10
CA LEU A 241 -11.84 -29.73 23.84
C LEU A 241 -10.32 -29.62 23.86
N ASN A 242 -9.78 -28.57 24.45
CA ASN A 242 -8.33 -28.38 24.51
C ASN A 242 -7.61 -29.34 25.45
N ARG A 243 -8.31 -29.89 26.45
CA ARG A 243 -7.78 -30.93 27.32
C ARG A 243 -7.96 -32.35 26.77
N ARG A 244 -9.02 -32.59 25.99
CA ARG A 244 -9.46 -33.95 25.61
C ARG A 244 -9.31 -34.29 24.12
N SER A 245 -9.27 -33.30 23.23
CA SER A 245 -9.15 -33.52 21.79
C SER A 245 -7.70 -33.77 21.37
N SER A 246 -7.49 -34.71 20.44
CA SER A 246 -6.21 -34.85 19.73
C SER A 246 -5.91 -33.63 18.85
N HIS A 247 -6.95 -32.88 18.48
CA HIS A 247 -6.87 -31.65 17.71
C HIS A 247 -7.41 -30.51 18.57
N ALA A 248 -6.53 -29.90 19.35
CA ALA A 248 -6.88 -28.75 20.19
C ALA A 248 -7.31 -27.56 19.32
N LEU A 249 -8.41 -26.92 19.70
CA LEU A 249 -8.86 -25.65 19.15
C LEU A 249 -8.03 -24.54 19.83
N GLN A 250 -6.91 -24.17 19.21
CA GLN A 250 -5.95 -23.23 19.79
C GLN A 250 -6.44 -21.76 19.81
N TRP A 251 -7.58 -21.48 19.20
CA TRP A 251 -8.14 -20.14 19.15
C TRP A 251 -9.67 -20.13 19.30
N LEU A 252 -10.19 -19.02 19.83
CA LEU A 252 -11.61 -18.76 20.00
C LEU A 252 -11.94 -17.32 19.58
N LEU A 253 -12.96 -17.13 18.75
CA LEU A 253 -13.51 -15.83 18.38
C LEU A 253 -14.93 -15.69 18.93
N ILE A 254 -15.20 -14.61 19.66
CA ILE A 254 -16.53 -14.33 20.21
C ILE A 254 -16.95 -12.92 19.78
N ASP A 255 -18.10 -12.84 19.12
CA ASP A 255 -18.70 -11.58 18.69
C ASP A 255 -19.78 -11.16 19.70
N THR A 256 -19.60 -10.00 20.32
CA THR A 256 -20.52 -9.39 21.30
C THR A 256 -20.92 -10.32 22.46
N PRO A 257 -19.97 -10.81 23.27
CA PRO A 257 -20.26 -11.68 24.42
C PRO A 257 -21.28 -11.09 25.42
N LEU A 258 -21.45 -9.76 25.42
CA LEU A 258 -22.34 -9.03 26.32
C LEU A 258 -23.53 -8.38 25.60
N LEU A 259 -23.96 -8.90 24.44
CA LEU A 259 -25.05 -8.31 23.66
C LEU A 259 -26.34 -8.11 24.48
N GLY A 260 -26.69 -6.85 24.73
CA GLY A 260 -27.88 -6.48 25.50
C GLY A 260 -27.81 -6.89 26.97
N PHE A 261 -26.62 -7.21 27.48
CA PHE A 261 -26.38 -7.48 28.89
C PHE A 261 -26.34 -6.18 29.67
N ASP A 262 -27.23 -6.06 30.64
CA ASP A 262 -27.29 -4.97 31.59
C ASP A 262 -27.40 -5.57 32.99
N GLU A 263 -26.35 -5.38 33.78
CA GLU A 263 -26.31 -5.81 35.18
C GLU A 263 -26.68 -4.67 36.14
N GLY A 264 -26.94 -3.45 35.66
CA GLY A 264 -27.12 -2.28 36.50
C GLY A 264 -25.82 -1.79 37.15
N VAL A 265 -25.94 -1.04 38.24
CA VAL A 265 -24.77 -0.43 38.91
C VAL A 265 -24.19 -1.39 39.94
N HIS A 266 -23.03 -1.95 39.63
CA HIS A 266 -22.24 -2.80 40.52
C HIS A 266 -20.81 -2.27 40.66
N ALA A 267 -20.17 -2.52 41.81
CA ALA A 267 -18.73 -2.28 41.93
C ALA A 267 -17.98 -3.22 40.99
N ILE A 268 -16.92 -2.73 40.32
CA ILE A 268 -16.12 -3.50 39.36
C ILE A 268 -15.65 -4.84 39.95
N SER A 269 -15.25 -4.85 41.23
CA SER A 269 -14.79 -6.07 41.95
C SER A 269 -15.85 -7.16 42.14
N THR A 270 -17.11 -6.87 41.82
CA THR A 270 -18.26 -7.77 41.94
C THR A 270 -19.12 -7.82 40.68
N SER A 271 -18.66 -7.16 39.61
CA SER A 271 -19.36 -7.07 38.33
C SER A 271 -19.20 -8.38 37.56
N MET A 272 -20.31 -8.91 37.02
CA MET A 272 -20.26 -10.08 36.14
C MET A 272 -19.58 -9.75 34.83
N ARG A 273 -19.76 -8.52 34.32
CA ARG A 273 -19.03 -8.01 33.15
C ARG A 273 -17.52 -8.05 33.40
N ALA A 274 -17.04 -7.47 34.48
CA ALA A 274 -15.61 -7.46 34.81
C ALA A 274 -15.07 -8.89 35.02
N GLY A 275 -15.79 -9.70 35.80
CA GLY A 275 -15.42 -11.09 36.05
C GLY A 275 -15.38 -11.95 34.78
N LEU A 276 -16.25 -11.70 33.78
CA LEU A 276 -16.18 -12.37 32.49
C LEU A 276 -14.86 -12.08 31.77
N PHE A 277 -14.43 -10.82 31.74
CA PHE A 277 -13.14 -10.46 31.14
C PHE A 277 -11.96 -11.04 31.92
N ASP A 278 -12.07 -11.19 33.24
CA ASP A 278 -11.07 -11.93 34.03
C ASP A 278 -11.04 -13.42 33.69
N ALA A 279 -12.20 -14.06 33.48
CA ALA A 279 -12.29 -15.44 33.02
C ALA A 279 -11.65 -15.62 31.63
N LEU A 280 -11.91 -14.69 30.70
CA LEU A 280 -11.32 -14.65 29.37
C LEU A 280 -9.80 -14.50 29.43
N LYS A 281 -9.28 -13.54 30.22
CA LYS A 281 -7.84 -13.37 30.44
C LYS A 281 -7.20 -14.61 31.04
N GLY A 282 -7.89 -15.27 31.98
CA GLY A 282 -7.43 -16.52 32.59
C GLY A 282 -7.24 -17.62 31.56
N GLN A 283 -8.22 -17.82 30.69
CA GLN A 283 -8.19 -18.86 29.65
C GLN A 283 -7.25 -18.52 28.48
N ALA A 284 -7.06 -17.24 28.17
CA ALA A 284 -6.16 -16.78 27.11
C ALA A 284 -4.67 -17.03 27.40
N LYS A 285 -4.30 -17.44 28.62
CA LYS A 285 -2.90 -17.79 28.97
C LYS A 285 -2.38 -18.98 28.18
N ASP A 286 -3.26 -19.92 27.87
CA ASP A 286 -2.88 -21.16 27.18
C ASP A 286 -3.17 -21.08 25.67
N GLN A 287 -3.98 -20.11 25.21
CA GLN A 287 -4.63 -20.13 23.89
C GLN A 287 -5.03 -18.73 23.39
N GLN A 288 -5.23 -18.56 22.08
CA GLN A 288 -5.65 -17.28 21.52
C GLN A 288 -7.16 -17.04 21.70
N ILE A 289 -7.54 -15.93 22.34
CA ILE A 289 -8.95 -15.51 22.39
C ILE A 289 -9.08 -14.14 21.76
N ILE A 290 -9.99 -14.03 20.79
CA ILE A 290 -10.32 -12.80 20.07
C ILE A 290 -11.75 -12.43 20.44
N ILE A 291 -11.93 -11.21 20.97
CA ILE A 291 -13.24 -10.68 21.36
C ILE A 291 -13.52 -9.45 20.52
N LEU A 292 -14.73 -9.39 19.97
CA LEU A 292 -15.27 -8.20 19.33
C LEU A 292 -16.36 -7.65 20.25
N GLU A 293 -16.18 -6.42 20.74
CA GLU A 293 -17.11 -5.83 21.69
C GLU A 293 -17.15 -4.31 21.55
N ASN A 294 -18.28 -3.72 21.90
CA ASN A 294 -18.46 -2.27 21.90
C ASN A 294 -17.75 -1.63 23.10
N THR A 295 -17.37 -0.36 22.94
CA THR A 295 -16.52 0.35 23.92
C THR A 295 -17.21 0.58 25.26
N ASP A 296 -18.53 0.82 25.24
CA ASP A 296 -19.36 1.03 26.44
C ASP A 296 -19.33 -0.16 27.41
N HIS A 297 -19.11 -1.37 26.91
CA HIS A 297 -18.96 -2.56 27.74
C HIS A 297 -17.53 -2.76 28.31
N ILE A 298 -16.55 -1.95 27.91
CA ILE A 298 -15.13 -2.15 28.28
C ILE A 298 -14.45 -0.91 28.87
N ASP A 299 -15.07 0.27 28.84
CA ASP A 299 -14.40 1.55 29.16
C ASP A 299 -13.89 1.68 30.60
N GLU A 300 -14.41 0.87 31.54
CA GLU A 300 -13.94 0.84 32.94
C GLU A 300 -13.00 -0.33 33.26
N LEU A 301 -12.74 -1.22 32.29
CA LEU A 301 -11.90 -2.39 32.50
C LEU A 301 -10.44 -2.04 32.28
N ASP A 302 -9.60 -2.47 33.22
CA ASP A 302 -8.16 -2.39 33.06
C ASP A 302 -7.68 -3.60 32.25
N PHE A 303 -7.04 -3.31 31.11
CA PHE A 303 -6.39 -4.30 30.28
C PHE A 303 -4.88 -4.14 30.45
N ASP A 304 -4.27 -5.11 31.12
CA ASP A 304 -2.82 -5.14 31.31
C ASP A 304 -2.06 -5.40 29.99
N SER A 305 -0.73 -5.39 30.06
CA SER A 305 0.16 -5.54 28.89
C SER A 305 0.01 -6.87 28.12
N ASN A 306 -0.70 -7.87 28.66
CA ASN A 306 -0.88 -9.16 28.00
C ASN A 306 -2.09 -9.18 27.05
N VAL A 307 -2.90 -8.11 27.03
CA VAL A 307 -4.06 -8.00 26.14
C VAL A 307 -3.73 -7.05 24.98
N ASN A 308 -3.88 -7.56 23.75
CA ASN A 308 -3.80 -6.71 22.56
C ASN A 308 -5.14 -6.02 22.31
N LEU A 309 -5.26 -4.76 22.73
CA LEU A 309 -6.47 -3.96 22.52
C LEU A 309 -6.41 -3.17 21.21
N ILE A 310 -7.31 -3.48 20.29
CA ILE A 310 -7.50 -2.73 19.04
C ILE A 310 -8.81 -1.94 19.14
N ARG A 311 -8.71 -0.62 19.27
CA ARG A 311 -9.89 0.27 19.36
C ARG A 311 -10.20 0.90 18.02
N PHE A 312 -11.41 0.66 17.49
CA PHE A 312 -11.92 1.31 16.29
C PHE A 312 -12.66 2.59 16.68
N THR A 313 -12.19 3.74 16.21
CA THR A 313 -12.64 5.07 16.67
C THR A 313 -13.22 5.94 15.55
N LYS A 314 -13.04 5.53 14.28
CA LYS A 314 -13.26 6.39 13.10
C LYS A 314 -12.44 7.70 13.14
N ASN A 315 -11.36 7.76 13.92
CA ASN A 315 -10.45 8.90 13.99
C ASN A 315 -9.09 8.53 13.36
N ARG A 316 -8.58 9.36 12.44
CA ARG A 316 -7.32 9.11 11.73
C ARG A 316 -6.08 9.22 12.63
N HIS A 317 -6.19 9.86 13.79
CA HIS A 317 -5.07 10.16 14.69
C HIS A 317 -5.17 9.44 16.03
N GLN A 318 -6.20 8.64 16.27
CA GLN A 318 -6.43 7.95 17.54
C GLN A 318 -7.01 6.56 17.29
N GLY A 319 -6.30 5.49 17.68
CA GLY A 319 -6.76 4.12 17.44
C GLY A 319 -6.77 3.75 15.94
N ARG A 320 -7.64 2.81 15.54
CA ARG A 320 -7.87 2.45 14.13
C ARG A 320 -9.10 3.16 13.58
N TYR A 321 -9.00 3.69 12.36
CA TYR A 321 -10.13 4.32 11.68
C TYR A 321 -11.23 3.31 11.36
N GLY A 322 -10.86 2.17 10.80
CA GLY A 322 -11.76 1.06 10.47
C GLY A 322 -10.99 -0.25 10.35
N TYR A 323 -11.64 -1.28 9.81
CA TYR A 323 -11.04 -2.62 9.68
C TYR A 323 -9.85 -2.69 8.72
N LEU A 324 -9.86 -1.85 7.68
CA LEU A 324 -8.81 -1.78 6.67
C LEU A 324 -7.85 -0.63 6.98
N ASN A 325 -6.56 -0.87 6.77
CA ASN A 325 -5.54 0.18 6.90
C ASN A 325 -5.67 1.17 5.75
N ASP A 326 -5.49 2.46 6.05
CA ASP A 326 -5.45 3.55 5.08
C ASP A 326 -6.72 3.75 4.22
N VAL A 327 -7.83 3.13 4.63
CA VAL A 327 -9.16 3.38 4.04
C VAL A 327 -9.91 4.33 4.93
N TYR A 328 -10.20 5.52 4.41
CA TYR A 328 -10.88 6.60 5.11
C TYR A 328 -12.15 7.02 4.37
N ASP A 329 -13.17 7.46 5.11
CA ASP A 329 -14.36 8.05 4.53
C ASP A 329 -13.98 9.37 3.84
N ILE A 330 -14.20 9.45 2.53
CA ILE A 330 -13.84 10.59 1.66
C ILE A 330 -14.68 11.83 1.94
N THR A 331 -15.80 11.67 2.66
CA THR A 331 -16.68 12.78 3.05
C THR A 331 -16.16 13.55 4.28
N GLU A 332 -15.21 12.98 5.03
CA GLU A 332 -14.56 13.63 6.18
C GLU A 332 -13.32 14.43 5.71
N THR A 333 -13.53 15.50 4.94
CA THR A 333 -12.53 16.55 4.80
C THR A 333 -12.52 17.39 6.08
N THR A 334 -11.64 17.08 7.02
CA THR A 334 -11.35 18.03 8.10
C THR A 334 -10.54 19.19 7.52
N PRO A 335 -10.94 20.47 7.71
CA PRO A 335 -10.06 21.59 7.41
C PRO A 335 -8.85 21.51 8.34
N LEU A 336 -7.65 21.59 7.77
CA LEU A 336 -6.43 21.84 8.54
C LEU A 336 -6.65 23.11 9.40
N ARG A 337 -6.53 22.99 10.72
CA ARG A 337 -6.35 24.13 11.62
C ARG A 337 -4.90 24.25 12.01
#